data_AF-A0A7V9AKS4-F1
#
_entry.id   AF-A0A7V9AKS4-F1
#
_cell.length_a   1.000
_cell.length_b   1.000
_cell.length_c   1.000
_cell.angle_alpha   90.00
_cell.angle_beta   90.00
_cell.angle_gamma   90.00
#
_symmetry.space_group_name_H-M   'P 1'
#
loop_
_entity.id
_entity.type
_entity.pdbx_description
1 polymer ?
#
loop_
_entity_poly.entity_id
_entity_poly.type
_entity_poly.pdbx_seq_one_letter_code
_entity_poly.pdbx_strand_id
1 'polypeptide(L)'
;INVIPSEVTLTVDGRLLPGDDPEAFRAAIQEAVGDAAEVALESCGSGIAADPASPFFDAIRATMHDLQPESHLVPTLISGGTDASLLPGVKVYGFFPIHPGPRVALYDPLVHGHDERVHVDDLRLGARFVYDLVASFCTS
;
A
#
# COMPACT_ATOMS: atom_id res chain seq x y z
N ILE A 1 -3.90 35.38 28.30
CA ILE A 1 -2.48 35.09 27.97
C ILE A 1 -2.27 35.54 26.53
N ASN A 2 -1.41 36.53 26.29
CA ASN A 2 -1.08 37.07 24.95
C ASN A 2 0.43 36.91 24.73
N VAL A 3 0.86 35.71 24.35
CA VAL A 3 2.27 35.39 24.07
C VAL A 3 2.35 34.70 22.72
N ILE A 4 3.29 35.11 21.89
CA ILE A 4 3.59 34.46 20.60
C ILE A 4 4.53 33.27 20.89
N PRO A 5 4.26 32.07 20.34
CA PRO A 5 5.14 30.92 20.53
C PRO A 5 6.55 31.19 19.97
N SER A 6 7.58 30.74 20.68
CA SER A 6 8.98 30.87 20.25
C SER A 6 9.47 29.71 19.37
N GLU A 7 8.76 28.58 19.38
CA GLU A 7 9.14 27.35 18.66
C GLU A 7 7.89 26.59 18.22
N VAL A 8 7.98 25.93 17.06
CA VAL A 8 6.98 25.02 16.52
C VAL A 8 7.70 23.80 15.96
N THR A 9 7.23 22.61 16.32
CA THR A 9 7.67 21.34 15.73
C THR A 9 6.54 20.76 14.90
N LEU A 10 6.85 20.28 13.71
CA LEU A 10 5.90 19.63 12.80
C LEU A 10 6.40 18.22 12.46
N THR A 11 5.52 17.24 12.54
CA THR A 11 5.77 15.90 12.01
C THR A 11 5.12 15.81 10.64
N VAL A 12 5.91 15.44 9.63
CA VAL A 12 5.45 15.23 8.26
C VAL A 12 5.74 13.80 7.87
N ASP A 13 4.76 13.18 7.21
CA ASP A 13 4.82 11.79 6.81
C ASP A 13 4.99 11.69 5.28
N GLY A 14 6.07 11.06 4.85
CA GLY A 14 6.44 10.89 3.45
C GLY A 14 6.27 9.44 2.98
N ARG A 15 6.05 9.26 1.67
CA ARG A 15 6.02 7.95 1.03
C ARG A 15 7.07 7.90 -0.06
N LEU A 16 8.05 7.01 0.12
CA LEU A 16 9.15 6.81 -0.83
C LEU A 16 8.79 5.71 -1.82
N LEU A 17 9.25 5.87 -3.07
CA LEU A 17 9.16 4.79 -4.03
C LEU A 17 10.22 3.72 -3.73
N PRO A 18 10.01 2.48 -4.21
CA PRO A 18 11.03 1.45 -4.11
C PRO A 18 12.34 1.90 -4.77
N GLY A 19 13.42 1.89 -4.00
CA GLY A 19 14.76 2.30 -4.44
C GLY A 19 15.13 3.76 -4.15
N ASP A 20 14.19 4.59 -3.69
CA ASP A 20 14.51 5.96 -3.26
C ASP A 20 15.32 5.96 -1.96
N ASP A 21 16.27 6.89 -1.85
CA ASP A 21 17.07 7.12 -0.66
C ASP A 21 16.37 8.09 0.30
N PRO A 22 16.05 7.67 1.56
CA PRO A 22 15.46 8.55 2.55
C PRO A 22 16.26 9.83 2.82
N GLU A 23 17.59 9.76 2.76
CA GLU A 23 18.44 10.93 3.01
C GLU A 23 18.38 11.93 1.85
N ALA A 24 18.29 11.45 0.61
CA ALA A 24 18.05 12.30 -0.55
C ALA A 24 16.68 12.98 -0.48
N PHE A 25 15.64 12.26 -0.03
CA PHE A 25 14.33 12.84 0.22
C PHE A 25 14.38 13.91 1.32
N ARG A 26 15.02 13.64 2.46
CA ARG A 26 15.24 14.61 3.54
C ARG A 26 15.93 15.87 3.01
N ALA A 27 16.99 15.70 2.24
CA ALA A 27 17.74 16.81 1.66
C ALA A 27 16.88 17.66 0.71
N ALA A 28 16.05 17.04 -0.12
CA ALA A 28 15.13 17.76 -1.00
C ALA A 28 14.08 18.58 -0.21
N ILE A 29 13.56 18.04 0.90
CA ILE A 29 12.65 18.79 1.78
C ILE A 29 13.40 19.95 2.46
N GLN A 30 14.63 19.72 2.95
CA GLN A 30 15.45 20.76 3.55
C GLN A 30 15.74 21.89 2.56
N GLU A 31 16.05 21.57 1.31
CA GLU A 31 16.24 22.55 0.24
C GLU A 31 14.98 23.38 -0.01
N ALA A 32 13.81 22.74 -0.04
CA ALA A 32 12.53 23.41 -0.27
C ALA A 32 12.13 24.38 0.86
N VAL A 33 12.47 24.09 2.12
CA VAL A 33 12.14 24.95 3.27
C VAL A 33 13.24 25.98 3.59
N GLY A 34 14.46 25.77 3.09
CA GLY A 34 15.61 26.65 3.35
C GLY A 34 15.87 26.84 4.85
N ASP A 35 16.17 28.08 5.26
CA ASP A 35 16.47 28.42 6.65
C ASP A 35 15.21 28.57 7.53
N ALA A 36 14.02 28.31 6.99
CA ALA A 36 12.77 28.47 7.75
C ALA A 36 12.57 27.34 8.78
N ALA A 37 13.18 26.17 8.57
CA ALA A 37 13.09 25.03 9.47
C ALA A 37 14.30 24.08 9.30
N GLU A 38 14.62 23.34 10.35
CA GLU A 38 15.53 22.20 10.30
C GLU A 38 14.72 20.91 10.05
N VAL A 39 15.19 20.07 9.11
CA VAL A 39 14.53 18.83 8.72
C VAL A 39 15.37 17.63 9.17
N ALA A 40 14.81 16.83 10.07
CA ALA A 40 15.39 15.58 10.55
C ALA A 40 14.49 14.38 10.22
N LEU A 41 15.09 13.22 9.94
CA LEU A 41 14.36 11.96 9.81
C LEU A 41 14.12 11.35 11.20
N GLU A 42 12.85 11.13 11.54
CA GLU A 42 12.48 10.48 12.81
C GLU A 42 12.36 8.95 12.65
N SER A 43 11.74 8.51 11.57
CA SER A 43 11.64 7.10 11.18
C SER A 43 11.74 7.01 9.66
N CYS A 44 12.47 6.02 9.16
CA CYS A 44 12.57 5.79 7.72
C CYS A 44 12.42 4.30 7.40
N GLY A 45 11.57 4.02 6.42
CA GLY A 45 11.47 2.74 5.73
C GLY A 45 11.67 2.98 4.24
N SER A 46 12.21 2.00 3.54
CA SER A 46 12.26 2.03 2.08
C SER A 46 10.90 1.64 1.49
N GLY A 47 10.59 2.21 0.32
CA GLY A 47 9.52 1.68 -0.51
C GLY A 47 9.83 0.21 -0.88
N ILE A 48 8.80 -0.62 -0.91
CA ILE A 48 8.93 -2.05 -1.26
C ILE A 48 8.09 -2.37 -2.48
N ALA A 49 8.61 -3.26 -3.33
CA ALA A 49 7.88 -3.82 -4.46
C ALA A 49 8.18 -5.31 -4.57
N ALA A 50 7.17 -6.08 -4.95
CA ALA A 50 7.34 -7.46 -5.36
C ALA A 50 7.32 -7.57 -6.88
N ASP A 51 8.25 -8.35 -7.43
CA ASP A 51 8.37 -8.58 -8.87
C ASP A 51 7.15 -9.35 -9.42
N PRO A 52 6.35 -8.79 -10.34
CA PRO A 52 5.19 -9.48 -10.91
C PRO A 52 5.56 -10.68 -11.79
N ALA A 53 6.82 -10.86 -12.18
CA ALA A 53 7.31 -12.07 -12.82
C ALA A 53 7.58 -13.17 -11.78
N SER A 54 6.52 -13.68 -11.14
CA SER A 54 6.64 -14.77 -10.16
C SER A 54 5.54 -15.82 -10.28
N PRO A 55 5.83 -17.08 -9.91
CA PRO A 55 4.82 -18.14 -9.89
C PRO A 55 3.60 -17.81 -9.02
N PHE A 56 3.81 -17.08 -7.93
CA PHE A 56 2.72 -16.68 -7.05
C PHE A 56 1.84 -15.58 -7.67
N PHE A 57 2.44 -14.63 -8.39
CA PHE A 57 1.67 -13.64 -9.15
C PHE A 57 0.88 -14.29 -10.29
N ASP A 58 1.45 -15.30 -10.94
CA ASP A 58 0.75 -16.10 -11.94
C ASP A 58 -0.43 -16.88 -11.36
N ALA A 59 -0.27 -17.42 -10.14
CA ALA A 59 -1.37 -18.07 -9.42
C ALA A 59 -2.50 -17.09 -9.08
N ILE A 60 -2.18 -15.88 -8.60
CA ILE A 60 -3.18 -14.81 -8.39
C ILE A 60 -3.95 -14.53 -9.69
N ARG A 61 -3.24 -14.44 -10.82
CA ARG A 61 -3.87 -14.20 -12.13
C ARG A 61 -4.81 -15.34 -12.52
N ALA A 62 -4.38 -16.59 -12.35
CA ALA A 62 -5.18 -17.76 -12.68
C ALA A 62 -6.44 -17.84 -11.80
N THR A 63 -6.31 -17.67 -10.48
CA THR A 63 -7.47 -17.66 -9.56
C THR A 63 -8.45 -16.54 -9.90
N MET A 64 -7.96 -15.35 -10.24
CA MET A 64 -8.84 -14.25 -10.67
C MET A 64 -9.53 -14.53 -12.00
N HIS A 65 -8.85 -15.18 -12.95
CA HIS A 65 -9.47 -15.60 -14.21
C HIS A 65 -10.63 -16.59 -13.97
N ASP A 66 -10.48 -17.52 -13.03
CA ASP A 66 -11.55 -18.48 -12.70
C ASP A 66 -12.75 -17.82 -12.01
N LEU A 67 -12.51 -16.82 -11.16
CA LEU A 67 -13.56 -16.11 -10.43
C LEU A 67 -14.22 -14.99 -11.25
N GLN A 68 -13.45 -14.32 -12.09
CA GLN A 68 -13.83 -13.15 -12.89
C GLN A 68 -13.07 -13.20 -14.25
N PRO A 69 -13.55 -13.96 -15.25
CA PRO A 69 -12.83 -14.19 -16.51
C PRO A 69 -12.49 -12.91 -17.29
N GLU A 70 -13.34 -11.89 -17.19
CA GLU A 70 -13.16 -10.59 -17.86
C GLU A 70 -12.19 -9.65 -17.11
N SER A 71 -11.61 -10.09 -15.98
CA SER A 71 -10.71 -9.26 -15.17
C SER A 71 -9.26 -9.34 -15.64
N HIS A 72 -8.55 -8.22 -15.52
CA HIS A 72 -7.12 -8.13 -15.79
C HIS A 72 -6.36 -7.77 -14.52
N LEU A 73 -5.35 -8.56 -14.20
CA LEU A 73 -4.47 -8.28 -13.06
C LEU A 73 -3.40 -7.25 -13.47
N VAL A 74 -3.37 -6.12 -12.78
CA VAL A 74 -2.43 -5.03 -13.02
C VAL A 74 -1.53 -4.84 -11.79
N PRO A 75 -0.20 -4.92 -11.94
CA PRO A 75 0.72 -4.57 -10.86
C PRO A 75 0.54 -3.10 -10.47
N THR A 76 0.36 -2.81 -9.19
CA THR A 76 0.15 -1.45 -8.68
C THR A 76 0.87 -1.27 -7.35
N LEU A 77 1.36 -0.05 -7.10
CA LEU A 77 1.90 0.36 -5.82
C LEU A 77 0.84 1.17 -5.07
N ILE A 78 0.73 0.94 -3.77
CA ILE A 78 -0.09 1.76 -2.88
C ILE A 78 0.80 2.62 -2.01
N SER A 79 0.30 3.78 -1.59
CA SER A 79 0.98 4.66 -0.63
C SER A 79 0.78 4.21 0.83
N GLY A 80 -0.02 3.17 1.08
CA GLY A 80 -0.23 2.62 2.42
C GLY A 80 0.97 1.80 2.91
N GLY A 81 1.26 1.89 4.21
CA GLY A 81 2.18 0.96 4.87
C GLY A 81 1.55 -0.43 5.04
N THR A 82 2.33 -1.49 4.92
CA THR A 82 1.88 -2.87 5.14
C THR A 82 2.95 -3.68 5.88
N ASP A 83 2.55 -4.81 6.47
CA ASP A 83 3.46 -5.74 7.15
C ASP A 83 4.49 -6.39 6.21
N ALA A 84 4.36 -6.21 4.88
CA ALA A 84 5.34 -6.69 3.93
C ALA A 84 6.75 -6.12 4.18
N SER A 85 6.85 -4.92 4.75
CA SER A 85 8.14 -4.31 5.12
C SER A 85 8.87 -5.07 6.23
N LEU A 86 8.14 -5.88 7.01
CA LEU A 86 8.66 -6.69 8.12
C LEU A 86 9.08 -8.09 7.70
N LEU A 87 8.92 -8.45 6.41
CA LEU A 87 9.18 -9.79 5.88
C LEU A 87 10.30 -9.78 4.82
N PRO A 88 11.55 -9.44 5.19
CA PRO A 88 12.65 -9.36 4.24
C PRO A 88 12.92 -10.72 3.58
N GLY A 89 13.13 -10.70 2.26
CA GLY A 89 13.40 -11.91 1.46
C GLY A 89 12.16 -12.72 1.08
N VAL A 90 10.96 -12.35 1.56
CA VAL A 90 9.70 -12.96 1.17
C VAL A 90 9.03 -12.11 0.09
N LYS A 91 8.59 -12.71 -1.01
CA LYS A 91 7.76 -12.02 -2.01
C LYS A 91 6.34 -11.88 -1.44
N VAL A 92 5.89 -10.65 -1.21
CA VAL A 92 4.55 -10.35 -0.67
C VAL A 92 3.78 -9.50 -1.66
N TYR A 93 2.52 -9.88 -1.93
CA TYR A 93 1.60 -9.11 -2.76
C TYR A 93 0.37 -8.78 -1.92
N GLY A 94 0.15 -7.49 -1.66
CA GLY A 94 -1.11 -7.02 -1.06
C GLY A 94 -2.20 -7.05 -2.12
N PHE A 95 -3.12 -8.02 -2.04
CA PHE A 95 -4.18 -8.16 -3.03
C PHE A 95 -5.49 -8.61 -2.38
N PHE A 96 -6.55 -7.88 -2.65
CA PHE A 96 -7.91 -8.22 -2.25
C PHE A 96 -8.87 -7.82 -3.39
N PRO A 97 -9.55 -8.78 -4.04
CA PRO A 97 -10.40 -8.46 -5.17
C PRO A 97 -11.69 -7.76 -4.73
N ILE A 98 -12.09 -6.76 -5.51
CA ILE A 98 -13.31 -5.98 -5.33
C ILE A 98 -14.09 -6.05 -6.65
N HIS A 99 -15.42 -6.15 -6.60
CA HIS A 99 -16.23 -6.14 -7.81
C HIS A 99 -16.05 -4.81 -8.57
N PRO A 100 -15.93 -4.86 -9.91
CA PRO A 100 -15.72 -3.66 -10.71
C PRO A 100 -16.90 -2.69 -10.61
N GLY A 101 -16.62 -1.42 -10.88
CA GLY A 101 -17.61 -0.35 -10.93
C GLY A 101 -17.35 0.76 -9.90
N PRO A 102 -18.34 1.63 -9.65
CA PRO A 102 -18.16 2.84 -8.85
C PRO A 102 -17.67 2.58 -7.41
N ARG A 103 -17.92 1.37 -6.90
CA ARG A 103 -17.54 0.96 -5.54
C ARG A 103 -16.04 0.95 -5.28
N VAL A 104 -15.21 0.76 -6.31
CA VAL A 104 -13.75 0.74 -6.14
C VAL A 104 -13.27 2.09 -5.62
N ALA A 105 -13.76 3.18 -6.22
CA ALA A 105 -13.43 4.54 -5.79
C ALA A 105 -14.05 4.92 -4.42
N LEU A 106 -14.96 4.12 -3.89
CA LEU A 106 -15.55 4.36 -2.57
C LEU A 106 -14.65 3.89 -1.43
N TYR A 107 -13.69 2.99 -1.65
CA TYR A 107 -12.96 2.36 -0.55
C TYR A 107 -11.74 3.15 -0.09
N ASP A 108 -10.97 3.74 -1.01
CA ASP A 108 -9.80 4.57 -0.66
C ASP A 108 -10.10 5.65 0.40
N PRO A 109 -11.18 6.46 0.31
CA PRO A 109 -11.48 7.47 1.33
C PRO A 109 -12.04 6.89 2.64
N LEU A 110 -12.40 5.60 2.68
CA LEU A 110 -12.93 4.94 3.87
C LEU A 110 -11.83 4.36 4.75
N VAL A 111 -10.64 4.10 4.20
CA VAL A 111 -9.50 3.59 4.98
C VAL A 111 -9.15 4.58 6.08
N HIS A 112 -9.17 4.13 7.34
CA HIS A 112 -9.00 4.97 8.54
C HIS A 112 -10.09 6.05 8.75
N GLY A 113 -11.20 5.96 8.01
CA GLY A 113 -12.36 6.83 8.16
C GLY A 113 -13.28 6.40 9.30
N HIS A 114 -14.16 7.31 9.75
CA HIS A 114 -15.10 7.03 10.84
C HIS A 114 -16.10 5.90 10.52
N ASP A 115 -16.48 5.78 9.25
CA ASP A 115 -17.47 4.81 8.75
C ASP A 115 -16.79 3.84 7.76
N GLU A 116 -15.61 3.35 8.14
CA GLU A 116 -14.87 2.34 7.39
C GLU A 116 -15.74 1.07 7.21
N ARG A 117 -15.98 0.71 5.95
CA ARG A 117 -16.90 -0.39 5.59
C ARG A 117 -16.58 -0.94 4.21
N VAL A 118 -17.09 -2.13 3.95
CA VAL A 118 -16.96 -2.84 2.67
C VAL A 118 -18.30 -3.48 2.30
N HIS A 119 -18.57 -3.67 1.02
CA HIS A 119 -19.74 -4.44 0.61
C HIS A 119 -19.55 -5.91 0.96
N VAL A 120 -20.60 -6.55 1.49
CA VAL A 120 -20.55 -7.96 1.90
C VAL A 120 -20.19 -8.88 0.74
N ASP A 121 -20.61 -8.56 -0.48
CA ASP A 121 -20.27 -9.36 -1.66
C ASP A 121 -18.80 -9.25 -2.06
N ASP A 122 -18.15 -8.10 -1.81
CA ASP A 122 -16.70 -7.96 -2.00
C ASP A 122 -15.93 -8.75 -0.93
N LEU A 123 -16.43 -8.74 0.31
CA LEU A 123 -15.87 -9.57 1.37
C LEU A 123 -15.98 -11.06 1.04
N ARG A 124 -17.12 -11.51 0.48
CA ARG A 124 -17.32 -12.89 0.02
C ARG A 124 -16.38 -13.25 -1.13
N LEU A 125 -16.24 -12.36 -2.12
CA LEU A 125 -15.31 -12.55 -3.24
C LEU A 125 -13.87 -12.68 -2.75
N GLY A 126 -13.42 -11.77 -1.90
CA GLY A 126 -12.06 -11.81 -1.34
C GLY A 126 -11.79 -13.05 -0.50
N ALA A 127 -12.74 -13.46 0.36
CA ALA A 127 -12.61 -14.69 1.13
C ALA A 127 -12.52 -15.94 0.22
N ARG A 128 -13.36 -16.01 -0.82
CA ARG A 128 -13.31 -17.09 -1.80
C ARG A 128 -12.00 -17.11 -2.57
N PHE A 129 -11.53 -15.94 -3.00
CA PHE A 129 -10.25 -15.78 -3.69
C PHE A 129 -9.07 -16.28 -2.84
N VAL A 130 -8.97 -15.88 -1.57
CA VAL A 130 -7.89 -16.32 -0.69
C VAL A 130 -7.90 -17.84 -0.52
N TYR A 131 -9.09 -18.42 -0.34
CA TYR A 131 -9.24 -19.87 -0.24
C TYR A 131 -8.78 -20.58 -1.52
N ASP A 132 -9.30 -20.20 -2.68
CA ASP A 132 -8.98 -20.84 -3.97
C ASP A 132 -7.50 -20.66 -4.32
N LEU A 133 -6.91 -19.49 -4.06
CA LEU A 133 -5.49 -19.22 -4.30
C LEU A 133 -4.60 -20.12 -3.44
N VAL A 134 -4.84 -20.17 -2.13
CA VAL A 134 -4.03 -21.00 -1.22
C VAL A 134 -4.22 -22.48 -1.52
N ALA A 135 -5.47 -22.91 -1.73
CA ALA A 135 -5.78 -24.30 -2.05
C ALA A 135 -5.07 -24.75 -3.32
N SER A 136 -5.14 -23.95 -4.40
CA SER A 136 -4.48 -24.28 -5.67
C SER A 136 -2.96 -24.21 -5.56
N PHE A 137 -2.39 -23.11 -5.05
CA PHE A 137 -0.95 -22.88 -5.06
C PHE A 137 -0.18 -23.83 -4.14
N CYS A 138 -0.73 -24.16 -2.96
CA CYS A 138 -0.04 -25.04 -2.01
C CYS A 138 -0.19 -26.53 -2.30
N THR A 139 -1.10 -26.93 -3.20
CA THR A 139 -1.25 -28.33 -3.64
C THR A 139 -0.71 -28.60 -5.05
N SER A 140 -0.17 -27.57 -5.71
CA SER A 140 0.46 -27.66 -7.03
C SER A 140 1.88 -28.22 -6.97
#